data_AF-A0A1G3XTP8-F1
#
_entry.id   AF-A0A1G3XTP8-F1
#
_cell.length_a   1.000
_cell.length_b   1.000
_cell.length_c   1.000
_cell.angle_alpha   90.00
_cell.angle_beta   90.00
_cell.angle_gamma   90.00
#
_symmetry.space_group_name_H-M   'P 1'
#
loop_
_entity.id
_entity.type
_entity.pdbx_description
1 polymer ?
#
loop_
_entity_poly.entity_id
_entity_poly.type
_entity_poly.pdbx_seq_one_letter_code
_entity_poly.pdbx_strand_id
1 'polypeptide(L)'
;GNLYDAMRDLFSRYAMQFNRKYERKGHLFGGPYRQAVCLDDSYLLAASLYIHLNPVKAGLVFDPLRYRWSSSRLYCEDDAPKSFIDPDFILHLLSEDQIEGKEKYRLLLKQGSELEAAHVLEQEDAIERFHLKLASVFPSFFKRIGKKKRIATSSGIDLAAMEELEKQIEAIRISPFDRKPESRKAKKYIIEQLIARGYKRAEIVERLGLSRKTVYNILKSPL
;
A
#
# COMPACT_ATOMS: atom_id res chain seq x y z
N GLY A 1 -10.28 -14.93 -6.87
CA GLY A 1 -8.90 -15.44 -7.07
C GLY A 1 -8.54 -16.40 -5.95
N ASN A 2 -7.78 -17.45 -6.25
CA ASN A 2 -7.43 -18.56 -5.35
C ASN A 2 -6.26 -18.24 -4.38
N LEU A 3 -5.92 -16.96 -4.20
CA LEU A 3 -4.74 -16.56 -3.41
C LEU A 3 -4.93 -16.83 -1.92
N TYR A 4 -6.15 -16.65 -1.41
CA TYR A 4 -6.45 -16.94 -0.01
C TYR A 4 -6.19 -18.41 0.35
N ASP A 5 -6.67 -19.35 -0.47
CA ASP A 5 -6.47 -20.77 -0.22
C ASP A 5 -5.01 -21.18 -0.38
N ALA A 6 -4.30 -20.63 -1.38
CA ALA A 6 -2.87 -20.86 -1.56
C ALA A 6 -2.04 -20.37 -0.36
N MET A 7 -2.33 -19.17 0.14
CA MET A 7 -1.67 -18.61 1.33
C MET A 7 -2.02 -19.39 2.59
N ARG A 8 -3.28 -19.85 2.73
CA ARG A 8 -3.70 -20.72 3.84
C ARG A 8 -2.89 -22.02 3.84
N ASP A 9 -2.75 -22.69 2.70
CA ASP A 9 -1.98 -23.93 2.59
C ASP A 9 -0.50 -23.71 2.90
N LEU A 10 0.11 -22.68 2.31
CA LEU A 10 1.51 -22.32 2.56
C LEU A 10 1.79 -22.07 4.05
N PHE A 11 0.97 -21.23 4.70
CA PHE A 11 1.15 -20.89 6.11
C PHE A 11 0.90 -22.11 7.00
N SER A 12 -0.11 -22.92 6.70
CA SER A 12 -0.41 -24.13 7.48
C SER A 12 0.75 -25.11 7.45
N ARG A 13 1.30 -25.39 6.26
CA ARG A 13 2.46 -26.29 6.09
C ARG A 13 3.69 -25.76 6.80
N TYR A 14 3.98 -24.47 6.67
CA TYR A 14 5.12 -23.85 7.35
C TYR A 14 4.97 -23.93 8.88
N ALA A 15 3.80 -23.59 9.41
CA ALA A 15 3.54 -23.64 10.85
C ALA A 15 3.69 -25.05 11.43
N MET A 16 3.15 -26.07 10.75
CA MET A 16 3.31 -27.47 11.14
C MET A 16 4.78 -27.89 11.15
N GLN A 17 5.52 -27.57 10.09
CA GLN A 17 6.93 -27.92 9.97
C GLN A 17 7.79 -27.21 11.03
N PHE A 18 7.54 -25.93 11.28
CA PHE A 18 8.23 -25.13 12.30
C PHE A 18 7.95 -25.67 13.70
N ASN A 19 6.68 -25.91 14.04
CA ASN A 19 6.30 -26.45 15.34
C ASN A 19 6.90 -27.84 15.58
N ARG A 20 6.93 -28.70 14.56
CA ARG A 20 7.60 -30.00 14.65
C ARG A 20 9.11 -29.86 14.87
N LYS A 21 9.76 -28.95 14.14
CA LYS A 21 11.23 -28.74 14.22
C LYS A 21 11.68 -28.20 15.57
N TYR A 22 10.91 -27.30 16.16
CA TYR A 22 11.27 -26.60 17.40
C TYR A 22 10.47 -27.07 18.62
N GLU A 23 9.77 -28.20 18.51
CA GLU A 23 8.96 -28.82 19.58
C GLU A 23 7.94 -27.85 20.22
N ARG A 24 7.38 -26.94 19.42
CA ARG A 24 6.39 -25.96 19.86
C ARG A 24 4.96 -26.45 19.61
N LYS A 25 4.01 -25.90 20.36
CA LYS A 25 2.57 -26.10 20.17
C LYS A 25 1.88 -24.75 20.03
N GLY A 26 0.73 -24.74 19.35
CA GLY A 26 -0.09 -23.53 19.17
C GLY A 26 0.18 -22.77 17.88
N HIS A 27 -0.42 -21.57 17.78
CA HIS A 27 -0.35 -20.71 16.60
C HIS A 27 1.05 -20.13 16.41
N LEU A 28 1.54 -20.15 15.16
CA LEU A 28 2.81 -19.53 14.79
C LEU A 28 2.64 -18.10 14.27
N PHE A 29 1.63 -17.86 13.44
CA PHE A 29 1.36 -16.55 12.85
C PHE A 29 0.40 -15.74 13.72
N GLY A 30 0.58 -14.42 13.76
CA GLY A 30 -0.24 -13.49 14.56
C GLY A 30 -1.64 -13.20 14.00
N GLY A 31 -2.05 -13.84 12.93
CA GLY A 31 -3.37 -13.65 12.32
C GLY A 31 -3.49 -14.27 10.93
N PRO A 32 -4.68 -14.19 10.31
CA PRO A 32 -4.91 -14.66 8.96
C PRO A 32 -4.18 -13.80 7.92
N TYR A 33 -3.95 -14.37 6.73
CA TYR A 33 -3.46 -13.64 5.57
C TYR A 33 -4.40 -12.47 5.22
N ARG A 34 -3.81 -11.31 4.91
CA ARG A 34 -4.51 -10.10 4.49
C ARG A 34 -4.09 -9.74 3.08
N GLN A 35 -5.04 -9.24 2.29
CA GLN A 35 -4.80 -8.72 0.95
C GLN A 35 -5.60 -7.44 0.74
N ALA A 36 -5.03 -6.52 -0.02
CA ALA A 36 -5.69 -5.32 -0.51
C ALA A 36 -5.38 -5.19 -2.00
N VAL A 37 -6.34 -4.68 -2.77
CA VAL A 37 -6.11 -4.47 -4.20
C VAL A 37 -5.29 -3.19 -4.36
N CYS A 38 -4.15 -3.31 -5.03
CA CYS A 38 -3.31 -2.16 -5.37
C CYS A 38 -3.66 -1.68 -6.77
N LEU A 39 -4.30 -0.51 -6.87
CA LEU A 39 -4.78 0.05 -8.14
C LEU A 39 -4.19 1.43 -8.46
N ASP A 40 -3.21 1.88 -7.67
CA ASP A 40 -2.54 3.16 -7.82
C ASP A 40 -1.03 2.94 -7.94
N ASP A 41 -0.45 3.42 -9.04
CA ASP A 41 0.98 3.24 -9.35
C ASP A 41 1.88 3.82 -8.25
N SER A 42 1.47 4.95 -7.65
CA SER A 42 2.24 5.64 -6.63
C SER A 42 2.17 4.91 -5.27
N TYR A 43 1.01 4.34 -4.94
CA TYR A 43 0.83 3.45 -3.80
C TYR A 43 1.65 2.18 -3.97
N LEU A 44 1.67 1.58 -5.17
CA LEU A 44 2.48 0.39 -5.44
C LEU A 44 3.96 0.65 -5.19
N LEU A 45 4.47 1.79 -5.66
CA LEU A 45 5.84 2.21 -5.40
C LEU A 45 6.10 2.37 -3.89
N ALA A 46 5.20 3.05 -3.17
CA ALA A 46 5.33 3.22 -1.72
C ALA A 46 5.30 1.88 -0.97
N ALA A 47 4.45 0.94 -1.37
CA ALA A 47 4.39 -0.40 -0.80
C ALA A 47 5.70 -1.17 -1.05
N SER A 48 6.27 -1.08 -2.25
CA SER A 48 7.56 -1.67 -2.58
C SER A 48 8.68 -1.11 -1.69
N LEU A 49 8.79 0.21 -1.58
CA LEU A 49 9.77 0.88 -0.71
C LEU A 49 9.57 0.51 0.76
N TYR A 50 8.32 0.45 1.23
CA TYR A 50 8.00 0.05 2.60
C TYR A 50 8.52 -1.36 2.90
N ILE A 51 8.26 -2.33 2.00
CA ILE A 51 8.72 -3.71 2.15
C ILE A 51 10.24 -3.78 2.27
N HIS A 52 10.98 -3.07 1.42
CA HIS A 52 12.45 -3.08 1.47
C HIS A 52 13.03 -2.32 2.65
N LEU A 53 12.30 -1.35 3.20
CA LEU A 53 12.69 -0.61 4.40
C LEU A 53 12.31 -1.31 5.72
N ASN A 54 11.44 -2.32 5.69
CA ASN A 54 11.01 -3.04 6.89
C ASN A 54 12.18 -3.58 7.74
N PRO A 55 13.23 -4.19 7.16
CA PRO A 55 14.36 -4.66 7.95
C PRO A 55 15.12 -3.53 8.67
N VAL A 56 15.19 -2.34 8.05
CA VAL A 56 15.81 -1.16 8.64
C VAL A 56 14.95 -0.61 9.76
N LYS A 57 13.64 -0.45 9.51
CA LYS A 57 12.67 0.03 10.50
C LYS A 57 12.55 -0.91 11.71
N ALA A 58 12.76 -2.20 11.51
CA ALA A 58 12.81 -3.21 12.58
C ALA A 58 14.17 -3.26 13.31
N GLY A 59 15.14 -2.41 12.94
CA GLY A 59 16.48 -2.39 13.56
C GLY A 59 17.35 -3.61 13.25
N LEU A 60 17.00 -4.43 12.25
CA LEU A 60 17.74 -5.64 11.90
C LEU A 60 19.02 -5.32 11.11
N VAL A 61 19.00 -4.25 10.32
CA VAL A 61 20.12 -3.76 9.51
C VAL A 61 20.07 -2.24 9.40
N PHE A 62 21.21 -1.58 9.17
CA PHE A 62 21.25 -0.13 8.91
C PHE A 62 21.01 0.23 7.44
N ASP A 63 21.15 -0.74 6.54
CA ASP A 63 21.06 -0.56 5.09
C ASP A 63 20.14 -1.64 4.52
N PRO A 64 19.08 -1.28 3.77
CA PRO A 64 18.13 -2.26 3.22
C PRO A 64 18.79 -3.26 2.25
N LEU A 65 19.95 -2.94 1.67
CA LEU A 65 20.70 -3.85 0.79
C LEU A 65 21.43 -4.97 1.55
N ARG A 66 21.65 -4.78 2.86
CA ARG A 66 22.34 -5.77 3.71
C ARG A 66 21.42 -6.88 4.21
N TYR A 67 20.10 -6.75 4.06
CA TYR A 67 19.17 -7.79 4.50
C TYR A 67 19.04 -8.91 3.48
N ARG A 68 19.71 -10.04 3.75
CA ARG A 68 19.80 -11.19 2.83
C ARG A 68 18.47 -11.82 2.40
N TRP A 69 17.39 -11.58 3.14
CA TRP A 69 16.05 -12.12 2.85
C TRP A 69 15.12 -11.06 2.23
N SER A 70 15.71 -10.11 1.49
CA SER A 70 14.99 -9.08 0.75
C SER A 70 15.33 -9.16 -0.73
N SER A 71 14.38 -8.74 -1.57
CA SER A 71 14.63 -8.49 -2.99
C SER A 71 15.26 -7.13 -3.27
N SER A 72 15.53 -6.29 -2.26
CA SER A 72 16.04 -4.91 -2.40
C SER A 72 17.23 -4.79 -3.35
N ARG A 73 18.17 -5.73 -3.31
CA ARG A 73 19.33 -5.78 -4.21
C ARG A 73 18.92 -5.87 -5.69
N LEU A 74 17.87 -6.60 -6.05
CA LEU A 74 17.36 -6.68 -7.44
C LEU A 74 16.92 -5.32 -7.98
N TYR A 75 16.45 -4.43 -7.10
CA TYR A 75 15.95 -3.11 -7.47
C TYR A 75 17.05 -2.04 -7.49
N CYS A 76 18.25 -2.38 -7.01
CA CYS A 76 19.32 -1.41 -6.77
C CYS A 76 20.61 -1.79 -7.49
N GLU A 77 20.96 -3.06 -7.59
CA GLU A 77 22.28 -3.50 -8.06
C GLU A 77 22.17 -4.14 -9.45
N ASP A 78 23.22 -3.99 -10.25
CA ASP A 78 23.31 -4.59 -11.59
C ASP A 78 23.80 -6.03 -11.55
N ASP A 79 24.57 -6.39 -10.52
CA ASP A 79 25.09 -7.73 -10.26
C ASP A 79 24.24 -8.51 -9.25
N ALA A 80 22.97 -8.11 -9.07
CA ALA A 80 22.06 -8.78 -8.15
C ALA A 80 21.85 -10.27 -8.53
N PRO A 81 21.67 -11.17 -7.55
CA PRO A 81 21.55 -12.60 -7.81
C PRO A 81 20.32 -12.92 -8.67
N LYS A 82 20.41 -13.95 -9.51
CA LYS A 82 19.26 -14.43 -10.28
C LYS A 82 18.11 -14.83 -9.35
N SER A 83 16.90 -14.40 -9.69
CA SER A 83 15.69 -14.62 -8.90
C SER A 83 14.48 -14.80 -9.82
N PHE A 84 13.40 -15.36 -9.28
CA PHE A 84 12.09 -15.41 -9.95
C PHE A 84 11.33 -14.08 -9.86
N ILE A 85 11.85 -13.11 -9.12
CA ILE A 85 11.27 -11.77 -8.96
C ILE A 85 11.66 -10.89 -10.13
N ASP A 86 10.66 -10.25 -10.74
CA ASP A 86 10.82 -9.25 -11.78
C ASP A 86 10.66 -7.84 -11.19
N PRO A 87 11.74 -7.02 -11.12
CA PRO A 87 11.67 -5.64 -10.62
C PRO A 87 11.19 -4.64 -11.68
N ASP A 88 11.14 -5.01 -12.96
CA ASP A 88 11.07 -4.08 -14.09
C ASP A 88 9.78 -3.27 -14.10
N PHE A 89 8.66 -3.88 -13.71
CA PHE A 89 7.40 -3.14 -13.63
C PHE A 89 7.51 -1.91 -12.73
N ILE A 90 8.13 -2.06 -11.55
CA ILE A 90 8.31 -0.99 -10.57
C ILE A 90 9.38 -0.01 -11.05
N LEU A 91 10.51 -0.50 -11.57
CA LEU A 91 11.58 0.36 -12.08
C LEU A 91 11.07 1.23 -13.24
N HIS A 92 10.20 0.69 -14.11
CA HIS A 92 9.54 1.41 -15.19
C HIS A 92 8.50 2.45 -14.73
N LEU A 93 8.05 2.40 -13.47
CA LEU A 93 7.32 3.52 -12.86
C LEU A 93 8.25 4.74 -12.67
N LEU A 94 9.55 4.53 -12.49
CA LEU A 94 10.55 5.56 -12.19
C LEU A 94 11.26 6.09 -13.45
N SER A 95 11.65 5.19 -14.37
CA SER A 95 12.22 5.54 -15.68
C SER A 95 12.06 4.42 -16.70
N GLU A 96 12.04 4.72 -18.00
CA GLU A 96 12.09 3.70 -19.05
C GLU A 96 13.49 3.08 -19.19
N ASP A 97 14.52 3.83 -18.80
CA ASP A 97 15.88 3.29 -18.68
C ASP A 97 16.04 2.56 -17.34
N GLN A 98 16.43 1.28 -17.40
CA GLN A 98 16.50 0.41 -16.22
C GLN A 98 17.56 0.90 -15.23
N ILE A 99 18.70 1.39 -15.71
CA ILE A 99 19.80 1.90 -14.87
C ILE A 99 19.32 3.12 -14.10
N GLU A 100 18.73 4.10 -14.79
CA GLU A 100 18.14 5.29 -14.17
C GLU A 100 16.98 4.92 -13.21
N GLY A 101 16.21 3.88 -13.55
CA GLY A 101 15.18 3.33 -12.67
C GLY A 101 15.75 2.86 -11.32
N LYS A 102 16.86 2.09 -11.35
CA LYS A 102 17.55 1.62 -10.14
C LYS A 102 18.15 2.78 -9.33
N GLU A 103 18.76 3.75 -9.99
CA GLU A 103 19.29 4.96 -9.34
C GLU A 103 18.20 5.71 -8.57
N LYS A 104 17.05 5.95 -9.22
CA LYS A 104 15.89 6.59 -8.58
C LYS A 104 15.35 5.75 -7.43
N TYR A 105 15.31 4.43 -7.57
CA TYR A 105 14.84 3.54 -6.52
C TYR A 105 15.76 3.60 -5.29
N ARG A 106 17.08 3.59 -5.49
CA ARG A 106 18.08 3.77 -4.42
C ARG A 106 17.93 5.10 -3.70
N LEU A 107 17.74 6.19 -4.45
CA LEU A 107 17.50 7.51 -3.87
C LEU A 107 16.26 7.52 -2.97
N LEU A 108 15.16 6.93 -3.45
CA LEU A 108 13.91 6.83 -2.68
C LEU A 108 14.05 5.95 -1.44
N LEU A 109 14.83 4.85 -1.48
CA LEU A 109 15.12 4.04 -0.29
C LEU A 109 15.90 4.84 0.74
N LYS A 110 16.95 5.55 0.30
CA LYS A 110 17.77 6.37 1.19
C LYS A 110 16.91 7.43 1.89
N GLN A 111 16.13 8.20 1.14
CA GLN A 111 15.29 9.26 1.72
C GLN A 111 14.11 8.66 2.53
N GLY A 112 13.55 7.54 2.08
CA GLY A 112 12.48 6.83 2.78
C GLY A 112 12.91 6.22 4.11
N SER A 113 14.20 5.91 4.31
CA SER A 113 14.72 5.43 5.60
C SER A 113 14.70 6.49 6.70
N GLU A 114 14.71 7.78 6.34
CA GLU A 114 14.61 8.91 7.27
C GLU A 114 13.16 9.18 7.70
N LEU A 115 12.19 8.61 6.98
CA LEU A 115 10.77 8.80 7.26
C LEU A 115 10.25 7.78 8.27
N GLU A 116 9.66 8.26 9.35
CA GLU A 116 8.89 7.41 10.25
C GLU A 116 7.74 6.73 9.52
N ALA A 117 7.60 5.41 9.69
CA ALA A 117 6.41 4.68 9.26
C ALA A 117 6.00 3.71 10.36
N ALA A 118 4.70 3.63 10.62
CA ALA A 118 4.16 2.64 11.54
C ALA A 118 4.31 1.21 11.00
N HIS A 119 4.15 0.22 11.87
CA HIS A 119 4.15 -1.18 11.48
C HIS A 119 2.77 -1.58 10.93
N VAL A 120 2.71 -2.17 9.73
CA VAL A 120 1.46 -2.63 9.09
C VAL A 120 0.68 -3.63 9.96
N LEU A 121 1.39 -4.40 10.81
CA LEU A 121 0.75 -5.34 11.74
C LEU A 121 -0.02 -4.64 12.86
N GLU A 122 0.34 -3.39 13.17
CA GLU A 122 -0.27 -2.57 14.21
C GLU A 122 -1.25 -1.55 13.64
N GLN A 123 -1.01 -1.08 12.41
CA GLN A 123 -1.79 -0.05 11.73
C GLN A 123 -2.06 -0.42 10.27
N GLU A 124 -3.33 -0.66 9.92
CA GLU A 124 -3.73 -1.08 8.57
C GLU A 124 -3.43 -0.01 7.51
N ASP A 125 -3.35 1.26 7.90
CA ASP A 125 -3.05 2.43 7.05
C ASP A 125 -1.55 2.79 7.02
N ALA A 126 -0.66 1.95 7.57
CA ALA A 126 0.77 2.27 7.67
C ALA A 126 1.43 2.56 6.31
N ILE A 127 1.08 1.81 5.25
CA ILE A 127 1.61 2.05 3.89
C ILE A 127 1.06 3.36 3.33
N GLU A 128 -0.18 3.71 3.64
CA GLU A 128 -0.80 4.95 3.17
C GLU A 128 -0.19 6.17 3.82
N ARG A 129 0.02 6.13 5.14
CA ARG A 129 0.74 7.18 5.85
C ARG A 129 2.15 7.33 5.30
N PHE A 130 2.82 6.22 5.04
CA PHE A 130 4.15 6.24 4.43
C PHE A 130 4.12 6.82 3.02
N HIS A 131 3.14 6.45 2.20
CA HIS A 131 2.89 7.02 0.88
C HIS A 131 2.66 8.53 0.94
N LEU A 132 1.81 9.01 1.85
CA LEU A 132 1.53 10.44 2.01
C LEU A 132 2.77 11.22 2.45
N LYS A 133 3.57 10.67 3.37
CA LYS A 133 4.86 11.25 3.75
C LYS A 133 5.80 11.33 2.55
N LEU A 134 5.95 10.24 1.80
CA LEU A 134 6.77 10.24 0.58
C LEU A 134 6.27 11.26 -0.45
N ALA A 135 4.96 11.32 -0.70
CA ALA A 135 4.35 12.26 -1.63
C ALA A 135 4.55 13.72 -1.17
N SER A 136 4.55 13.99 0.14
CA SER A 136 4.81 15.32 0.69
C SER A 136 6.26 15.77 0.47
N VAL A 137 7.22 14.84 0.51
CA VAL A 137 8.64 15.12 0.26
C VAL A 137 8.93 15.21 -1.24
N PHE A 138 8.22 14.42 -2.06
CA PHE A 138 8.42 14.35 -3.51
C PHE A 138 7.14 14.63 -4.31
N PRO A 139 6.51 15.80 -4.17
CA PRO A 139 5.17 16.06 -4.70
C PRO A 139 5.10 15.96 -6.22
N SER A 140 6.02 16.62 -6.93
CA SER A 140 6.07 16.57 -8.40
C SER A 140 6.32 15.16 -8.93
N PHE A 141 7.09 14.36 -8.18
CA PHE A 141 7.46 13.01 -8.56
C PHE A 141 6.27 12.05 -8.42
N PHE A 142 5.63 12.02 -7.25
CA PHE A 142 4.48 11.16 -6.99
C PHE A 142 3.28 11.57 -7.85
N LYS A 143 3.08 12.86 -8.10
CA LYS A 143 2.07 13.36 -9.06
C LYS A 143 2.32 12.85 -10.47
N ARG A 144 3.58 12.77 -10.92
CA ARG A 144 3.91 12.22 -12.25
C ARG A 144 3.64 10.71 -12.32
N ILE A 145 3.96 9.97 -11.26
CA ILE A 145 3.71 8.52 -11.20
C ILE A 145 2.21 8.22 -11.18
N GLY A 146 1.43 8.91 -10.34
CA GLY A 146 -0.02 8.72 -10.30
C GLY A 146 -0.72 9.00 -11.63
N LYS A 147 -0.16 9.85 -12.49
CA LYS A 147 -0.67 10.12 -13.84
C LYS A 147 -0.38 9.02 -14.86
N LYS A 148 0.62 8.16 -14.63
CA LYS A 148 0.97 7.10 -15.58
C LYS A 148 -0.15 6.08 -15.76
N LYS A 149 -0.96 5.84 -14.71
CA LYS A 149 -2.12 4.95 -14.73
C LYS A 149 -1.82 3.58 -15.36
N ARG A 150 -0.61 3.04 -15.18
CA ARG A 150 -0.21 1.76 -15.79
C ARG A 150 -1.03 0.61 -15.21
N ILE A 151 -1.25 0.60 -13.90
CA ILE A 151 -2.10 -0.41 -13.26
C ILE A 151 -3.55 -0.28 -13.74
N ALA A 152 -4.10 0.93 -13.80
CA ALA A 152 -5.47 1.15 -14.29
C ALA A 152 -5.63 0.69 -15.76
N THR A 153 -4.65 0.99 -16.62
CA THR A 153 -4.65 0.56 -18.02
C THR A 153 -4.59 -0.97 -18.15
N SER A 154 -3.78 -1.64 -17.33
CA SER A 154 -3.65 -3.11 -17.33
C SER A 154 -4.82 -3.85 -16.69
N SER A 155 -5.52 -3.24 -15.73
CA SER A 155 -6.59 -3.87 -14.95
C SER A 155 -7.99 -3.50 -15.41
N GLY A 156 -8.14 -2.43 -16.20
CA GLY A 156 -9.44 -1.87 -16.61
C GLY A 156 -10.20 -1.15 -15.48
N ILE A 157 -9.58 -0.96 -14.30
CA ILE A 157 -10.19 -0.33 -13.13
C ILE A 157 -9.47 1.01 -12.86
N ASP A 158 -10.17 2.13 -13.06
CA ASP A 158 -9.66 3.47 -12.79
C ASP A 158 -10.09 3.94 -11.40
N LEU A 159 -9.16 3.91 -10.43
CA LEU A 159 -9.37 4.50 -9.11
C LEU A 159 -8.69 5.87 -9.01
N ALA A 160 -9.27 6.78 -8.21
CA ALA A 160 -8.66 8.09 -7.96
C ALA A 160 -7.24 7.96 -7.38
N ALA A 161 -6.35 8.90 -7.69
CA ALA A 161 -5.04 8.93 -7.04
C ALA A 161 -5.22 9.06 -5.52
N MET A 162 -4.41 8.35 -4.73
CA MET A 162 -4.57 8.35 -3.26
C MET A 162 -4.46 9.77 -2.66
N GLU A 163 -3.56 10.60 -3.21
CA GLU A 163 -3.39 12.00 -2.79
C GLU A 163 -4.66 12.85 -3.04
N GLU A 164 -5.35 12.60 -4.15
CA GLU A 164 -6.59 13.29 -4.50
C GLU A 164 -7.74 12.84 -3.59
N LEU A 165 -7.81 11.53 -3.31
CA LEU A 165 -8.79 10.98 -2.39
C LEU A 165 -8.65 11.59 -0.98
N GLU A 166 -7.42 11.74 -0.49
CA GLU A 166 -7.17 12.33 0.83
C GLU A 166 -7.53 13.81 0.91
N LYS A 167 -7.27 14.60 -0.14
CA LYS A 167 -7.73 16.00 -0.20
C LYS A 167 -9.24 16.09 -0.10
N GLN A 168 -9.96 15.17 -0.75
CA GLN A 168 -11.41 15.12 -0.69
C GLN A 168 -11.95 14.64 0.68
N ILE A 169 -11.27 13.69 1.31
CA ILE A 169 -11.57 13.25 2.68
C ILE A 169 -11.43 14.43 3.65
N GLU A 170 -10.33 15.17 3.58
CA GLU A 170 -10.11 16.32 4.46
C GLU A 170 -11.14 17.44 4.22
N ALA A 171 -11.50 17.70 2.96
CA ALA A 171 -12.58 18.64 2.64
C ALA A 171 -13.93 18.24 3.27
N ILE A 172 -14.24 16.92 3.31
CA ILE A 172 -15.44 16.41 4.00
C ILE A 172 -15.33 16.61 5.51
N ARG A 173 -14.16 16.39 6.11
CA ARG A 173 -13.96 16.55 7.56
C ARG A 173 -14.14 18.00 8.02
N ILE A 174 -13.74 18.96 7.17
CA ILE A 174 -13.94 20.39 7.43
C ILE A 174 -15.44 20.76 7.36
N SER A 175 -16.22 20.14 6.46
CA SER A 175 -17.66 20.41 6.29
C SER A 175 -18.50 19.13 6.19
N PRO A 176 -18.64 18.35 7.28
CA PRO A 176 -19.23 17.01 7.24
C PRO A 176 -20.75 17.04 7.00
N PHE A 177 -21.40 18.15 7.34
CA PHE A 177 -22.85 18.33 7.25
C PHE A 177 -23.33 19.10 6.02
N ASP A 178 -22.48 19.36 5.03
CA ASP A 178 -22.98 19.89 3.74
C ASP A 178 -23.96 18.87 3.13
N ARG A 179 -25.21 19.32 2.95
CA ARG A 179 -26.36 18.53 2.48
C ARG A 179 -26.64 18.71 1.00
N LYS A 180 -25.83 19.50 0.29
CA LYS A 180 -26.01 19.68 -1.17
C LYS A 180 -25.99 18.33 -1.88
N PRO A 181 -26.84 18.14 -2.91
CA PRO A 181 -26.83 16.92 -3.72
C PRO A 181 -25.45 16.59 -4.29
N GLU A 182 -24.67 17.60 -4.71
CA GLU A 182 -23.30 17.41 -5.18
C GLU A 182 -22.38 16.88 -4.06
N SER A 183 -22.52 17.39 -2.83
CA SER A 183 -21.76 16.93 -1.66
C SER A 183 -22.09 15.47 -1.31
N ARG A 184 -23.36 15.05 -1.47
CA ARG A 184 -23.77 13.67 -1.22
C ARG A 184 -23.24 12.70 -2.27
N LYS A 185 -23.23 13.08 -3.55
CA LYS A 185 -22.60 12.30 -4.64
C LYS A 185 -21.10 12.17 -4.44
N ALA A 186 -20.43 13.26 -4.07
CA ALA A 186 -18.99 13.25 -3.74
C ALA A 186 -18.68 12.32 -2.56
N LYS A 187 -19.45 12.42 -1.46
CA LYS A 187 -19.31 11.51 -0.30
C LYS A 187 -19.53 10.05 -0.70
N LYS A 188 -20.52 9.75 -1.55
CA LYS A 188 -20.78 8.39 -2.07
C LYS A 188 -19.59 7.86 -2.86
N TYR A 189 -19.08 8.66 -3.80
CA TYR A 189 -17.90 8.32 -4.59
C TYR A 189 -16.70 7.97 -3.70
N ILE A 190 -16.40 8.80 -2.70
CA ILE A 190 -15.27 8.57 -1.78
C ILE A 190 -15.46 7.30 -0.95
N ILE A 191 -16.67 7.05 -0.44
CA ILE A 191 -16.96 5.81 0.30
C ILE A 191 -16.76 4.58 -0.61
N GLU A 192 -17.22 4.63 -1.86
CA GLU A 192 -17.04 3.54 -2.83
C GLU A 192 -15.57 3.33 -3.19
N GLN A 193 -14.82 4.42 -3.38
CA GLN A 193 -13.37 4.40 -3.58
C GLN A 193 -12.63 3.76 -2.39
N LEU A 194 -13.01 4.10 -1.17
CA LEU A 194 -12.45 3.50 0.04
C LEU A 194 -12.81 1.99 0.12
N ILE A 195 -14.07 1.63 -0.13
CA ILE A 195 -14.46 0.20 -0.16
C ILE A 195 -13.66 -0.57 -1.21
N ALA A 196 -13.47 -0.01 -2.40
CA ALA A 196 -12.68 -0.62 -3.46
C ALA A 196 -11.21 -0.82 -3.09
N ARG A 197 -10.67 0.01 -2.19
CA ARG A 197 -9.31 -0.11 -1.62
C ARG A 197 -9.21 -1.08 -0.44
N GLY A 198 -10.35 -1.60 0.05
CA GLY A 198 -10.40 -2.64 1.07
C GLY A 198 -10.67 -2.14 2.50
N TYR A 199 -10.96 -0.85 2.71
CA TYR A 199 -11.30 -0.39 4.07
C TYR A 199 -12.61 -1.00 4.55
N LYS A 200 -12.62 -1.37 5.82
CA LYS A 200 -13.83 -1.77 6.53
C LYS A 200 -14.71 -0.54 6.76
N ARG A 201 -16.01 -0.76 6.84
CA ARG A 201 -16.99 0.32 7.12
C ARG A 201 -16.70 1.08 8.41
N ALA A 202 -16.12 0.44 9.42
CA ALA A 202 -15.75 1.09 10.68
C ALA A 202 -14.62 2.11 10.47
N GLU A 203 -13.60 1.77 9.68
CA GLU A 203 -12.48 2.66 9.33
C GLU A 203 -12.96 3.84 8.48
N ILE A 204 -13.85 3.58 7.52
CA ILE A 204 -14.44 4.65 6.68
C ILE A 204 -15.21 5.68 7.53
N VAL A 205 -15.96 5.21 8.52
CA VAL A 205 -16.72 6.04 9.46
C VAL A 205 -15.79 6.96 10.24
N GLU A 206 -14.71 6.39 10.80
CA GLU A 206 -13.70 7.13 11.55
C GLU A 206 -12.98 8.15 10.65
N ARG A 207 -12.50 7.71 9.49
CA ARG A 207 -11.70 8.53 8.56
C ARG A 207 -12.49 9.70 8.00
N LEU A 208 -13.78 9.52 7.72
CA LEU A 208 -14.65 10.59 7.23
C LEU A 208 -15.25 11.46 8.35
N GLY A 209 -15.08 11.09 9.62
CA GLY A 209 -15.76 11.77 10.74
C GLY A 209 -17.29 11.68 10.67
N LEU A 210 -17.83 10.62 10.08
CA LEU A 210 -19.27 10.42 9.87
C LEU A 210 -19.83 9.33 10.78
N SER A 211 -21.14 9.33 11.03
CA SER A 211 -21.77 8.22 11.74
C SER A 211 -21.91 6.96 10.85
N ARG A 212 -21.91 5.76 11.46
CA ARG A 212 -22.22 4.49 10.76
C ARG A 212 -23.53 4.56 9.98
N LYS A 213 -24.55 5.18 10.55
CA LYS A 213 -25.87 5.38 9.92
C LYS A 213 -25.77 6.26 8.67
N THR A 214 -24.96 7.33 8.73
CA THR A 214 -24.74 8.23 7.59
C THR A 214 -24.10 7.51 6.41
N VAL A 215 -23.02 6.77 6.66
CA VAL A 215 -22.32 5.99 5.62
C VAL A 215 -23.25 4.97 4.96
N TYR A 216 -24.04 4.25 5.77
CA TYR A 216 -25.04 3.29 5.27
C TYR A 216 -26.10 3.96 4.37
N ASN A 217 -26.64 5.10 4.80
CA ASN A 217 -27.67 5.82 4.04
C ASN A 217 -27.15 6.34 2.71
N ILE A 218 -25.90 6.82 2.66
CA ILE A 218 -25.27 7.30 1.44
C ILE A 218 -25.12 6.15 0.43
N LEU A 219 -24.63 4.98 0.88
CA LEU A 219 -24.47 3.81 0.03
C LEU A 219 -25.80 3.28 -0.53
N LYS A 220 -26.89 3.34 0.25
CA LYS A 220 -28.21 2.88 -0.19
C LYS A 220 -28.98 3.87 -1.07
N SER A 221 -28.53 5.12 -1.18
CA SER A 221 -29.25 6.12 -1.97
C SER A 221 -29.03 5.87 -3.48
N PRO A 222 -30.08 5.89 -4.33
CA PRO A 222 -29.92 5.89 -5.78
C PRO A 222 -29.21 7.17 -6.25
N LEU A 223 -28.50 7.09 -7.38
CA LEU A 223 -27.72 8.19 -7.98
C LEU A 223 -28.60 9.25 -8.66
#